data_AF-A0A369T6I7-F1
#
_entry.id   AF-A0A369T6I7-F1
#
_cell.length_a   1.000
_cell.length_b   1.000
_cell.length_c   1.000
_cell.angle_alpha   90.00
_cell.angle_beta   90.00
_cell.angle_gamma   90.00
#
_symmetry.space_group_name_H-M   'P 1'
#
loop_
_entity.id
_entity.type
_entity.pdbx_description
1 polymer ?
#
loop_
_entity_poly.entity_id
_entity_poly.type
_entity_poly.pdbx_seq_one_letter_code
_entity_poly.pdbx_strand_id
1 'polypeptide(L)'
;MVLIPSIALQVRCGPPFDAVIVRGDIYTDWVVAMSYGMTHGSWIVQLTPENEEEVLRLVSGLSSFKRGISILIVGSPNAVPAEFEGRLERMGITVKRVGGATRLDTSLYLVINYWRDCESLVLVDGFNSSYYLAALSVAVDRGAPVIYTKGGRPPEGFYDALRDQLRYVKSLVIVGNSLNPEDAESLRMSGYSVEFISELNVSSGSPESPYSVIPSLLRELSSPIPILTGFISGSLVTIMLGRLRRREREELEEFLTLDERRLVEIVREKGEVLQEELPELTGFSKPKISRMIAELSDRGILAREKYGKTYVVRLSDRVKNL
;
A
#
# COMPACT_ATOMS: atom_id res chain seq x y z
N MET A 1 -8.68 23.49 -2.28
CA MET A 1 -9.08 22.73 -1.07
C MET A 1 -9.01 21.27 -1.47
N VAL A 2 -7.91 20.60 -1.13
CA VAL A 2 -7.59 19.24 -1.59
C VAL A 2 -8.31 18.24 -0.70
N LEU A 3 -9.26 17.49 -1.27
CA LEU A 3 -9.92 16.38 -0.60
C LEU A 3 -8.96 15.17 -0.63
N ILE A 4 -8.31 14.94 0.50
CA ILE A 4 -7.54 13.73 0.78
C ILE A 4 -8.57 12.60 0.94
N PRO A 5 -8.39 11.42 0.32
CA PRO A 5 -9.28 10.30 0.55
C PRO A 5 -9.28 9.97 2.04
N SER A 6 -10.48 9.87 2.64
CA SER A 6 -10.64 9.49 4.04
C SER A 6 -10.01 8.13 4.28
N ILE A 7 -8.78 8.18 4.79
CA ILE A 7 -8.08 7.06 5.42
C ILE A 7 -9.03 6.52 6.49
N ALA A 8 -9.16 5.19 6.49
CA ALA A 8 -9.86 4.41 7.49
C ALA A 8 -9.72 5.05 8.88
N LEU A 9 -10.84 5.24 9.55
CA LEU A 9 -10.95 5.84 10.87
C LEU A 9 -9.88 5.21 11.79
N GLN A 10 -8.75 5.91 11.99
CA GLN A 10 -7.69 5.43 12.86
C GLN A 10 -8.26 5.33 14.26
N VAL A 11 -8.49 4.11 14.73
CA VAL A 11 -8.75 3.82 16.13
C VAL A 11 -7.59 4.42 16.92
N ARG A 12 -7.87 5.45 17.73
CA ARG A 12 -6.86 6.23 18.45
C ARG A 12 -6.39 5.54 19.72
N CYS A 13 -6.00 4.27 19.63
CA CYS A 13 -5.17 3.68 20.69
C CYS A 13 -3.71 4.12 20.49
N GLY A 14 -2.82 3.84 21.46
CA GLY A 14 -1.38 4.12 21.36
C GLY A 14 -0.75 3.60 20.04
N PRO A 15 0.51 3.97 19.72
CA PRO A 15 1.10 3.61 18.44
C PRO A 15 0.95 2.09 18.20
N PRO A 16 0.41 1.67 17.03
CA PRO A 16 0.16 0.27 16.77
C PRO A 16 1.48 -0.51 16.84
N PHE A 17 1.39 -1.77 17.27
CA PHE A 17 2.55 -2.66 17.22
C PHE A 17 3.03 -2.81 15.77
N ASP A 18 4.32 -3.01 15.58
CA ASP A 18 4.88 -3.28 14.25
C ASP A 18 4.38 -4.60 13.72
N ALA A 19 4.30 -5.61 14.59
CA ALA A 19 3.77 -6.92 14.26
C ALA A 19 3.03 -7.54 15.44
N VAL A 20 2.09 -8.42 15.12
CA VAL A 20 1.38 -9.31 16.03
C VAL A 20 1.78 -10.73 15.68
N ILE A 21 2.43 -11.43 16.61
CA ILE A 21 2.79 -12.84 16.46
C ILE A 21 1.74 -13.69 17.17
N VAL A 22 1.22 -14.69 16.47
CA VAL A 22 0.19 -15.59 16.98
C VAL A 22 0.35 -16.98 16.38
N ARG A 23 -0.05 -18.02 17.10
CA ARG A 23 -0.07 -19.39 16.56
C ARG A 23 -1.11 -19.53 15.46
N GLY A 24 -0.68 -19.82 14.23
CA GLY A 24 -1.55 -19.92 13.06
C GLY A 24 -2.45 -21.17 13.07
N ASP A 25 -2.03 -22.22 13.77
CA ASP A 25 -2.76 -23.48 13.96
C ASP A 25 -3.71 -23.46 15.18
N ILE A 26 -3.69 -22.37 15.97
CA ILE A 26 -4.62 -22.12 17.07
C ILE A 26 -5.57 -20.99 16.64
N TYR A 27 -6.60 -21.35 15.88
CA TYR A 27 -7.50 -20.38 15.24
C TYR A 27 -8.21 -19.42 16.23
N THR A 28 -8.33 -19.79 17.50
CA THR A 28 -8.95 -18.94 18.52
C THR A 28 -8.12 -17.69 18.79
N ASP A 29 -6.82 -17.86 19.00
CA ASP A 29 -5.94 -16.72 19.25
C ASP A 29 -5.72 -15.94 17.95
N TRP A 30 -5.64 -16.66 16.82
CA TRP A 30 -5.48 -16.07 15.49
C TRP A 30 -6.61 -15.11 15.12
N VAL A 31 -7.88 -15.44 15.36
CA VAL A 31 -9.02 -14.54 15.07
C VAL A 31 -8.91 -13.25 15.89
N VAL A 32 -8.64 -13.35 17.19
CA VAL A 32 -8.51 -12.16 18.05
C VAL A 32 -7.33 -11.30 17.57
N ALA A 33 -6.18 -11.92 17.28
CA ALA A 33 -5.01 -11.24 16.73
C ALA A 33 -5.27 -10.58 15.36
N MET A 34 -5.98 -11.26 14.47
CA MET A 34 -6.35 -10.73 13.15
C MET A 34 -7.27 -9.52 13.27
N SER A 35 -8.28 -9.58 14.15
CA SER A 35 -9.16 -8.42 14.39
C SER A 35 -8.36 -7.20 14.85
N TYR A 36 -7.38 -7.39 15.74
CA TYR A 36 -6.51 -6.30 16.18
C TYR A 36 -5.59 -5.80 15.06
N GLY A 37 -4.83 -6.69 14.42
CA GLY A 37 -3.83 -6.31 13.43
C GLY A 37 -4.43 -5.62 12.21
N MET A 38 -5.54 -6.15 11.69
CA MET A 38 -6.22 -5.57 10.52
C MET A 38 -6.86 -4.22 10.82
N THR A 39 -7.38 -4.00 12.04
CA THR A 39 -7.97 -2.71 12.42
C THR A 39 -6.94 -1.65 12.80
N HIS A 40 -5.81 -2.04 13.41
CA HIS A 40 -4.78 -1.10 13.88
C HIS A 40 -3.62 -0.91 12.90
N GLY A 41 -3.57 -1.68 11.81
CA GLY A 41 -2.49 -1.62 10.82
C GLY A 41 -1.20 -2.32 11.28
N SER A 42 -1.29 -3.28 12.19
CA SER A 42 -0.16 -4.13 12.61
C SER A 42 -0.05 -5.37 11.73
N TRP A 43 1.16 -5.75 11.33
CA TRP A 43 1.38 -6.94 10.52
C TRP A 43 1.11 -8.21 11.32
N ILE A 44 0.28 -9.13 10.81
CA ILE A 44 0.06 -10.43 11.45
C ILE A 44 1.11 -11.42 10.95
N VAL A 45 1.84 -12.03 11.88
CA VAL A 45 2.86 -13.05 11.60
C VAL A 45 2.44 -14.36 12.27
N GLN A 46 2.24 -15.38 11.44
CA GLN A 46 1.82 -16.70 11.91
C GLN A 46 3.03 -17.52 12.36
N LEU A 47 2.98 -17.96 13.61
CA LEU A 47 3.91 -18.91 14.19
C LEU A 47 3.30 -20.32 14.16
N THR A 48 4.10 -21.32 13.86
CA THR A 48 3.82 -22.74 14.09
C THR A 48 5.07 -23.38 14.69
N PRO A 49 4.98 -24.58 15.28
CA PRO A 49 6.16 -25.27 15.80
C PRO A 49 7.27 -25.49 14.75
N GLU A 50 6.92 -25.50 13.46
CA GLU A 50 7.82 -25.81 12.35
C GLU A 50 8.50 -24.57 11.73
N ASN A 51 7.99 -23.35 11.98
CA ASN A 51 8.43 -22.14 11.27
C ASN A 51 9.13 -21.09 12.16
N GLU A 52 9.48 -21.45 13.40
CA GLU A 52 10.04 -20.52 14.39
C GLU A 52 11.25 -19.72 13.86
N GLU A 53 12.21 -20.40 13.20
CA GLU A 53 13.40 -19.78 12.63
C GLU A 53 13.10 -18.85 11.45
N GLU A 54 12.01 -19.10 10.71
CA GLU A 54 11.58 -18.21 9.64
C GLU A 54 10.99 -16.91 10.21
N VAL A 55 10.15 -17.02 11.24
CA VAL A 55 9.58 -15.86 11.94
C VAL A 55 10.71 -14.99 12.53
N LEU A 56 11.71 -15.61 13.17
CA LEU A 56 12.84 -14.86 13.72
C LEU A 56 13.69 -14.18 12.64
N ARG A 57 13.86 -14.80 11.46
CA ARG A 57 14.52 -14.16 10.32
C ARG A 57 13.73 -12.97 9.79
N LEU A 58 12.41 -13.07 9.67
CA LEU A 58 11.55 -11.95 9.27
C LEU A 58 11.72 -10.76 10.21
N VAL A 59 11.67 -11.03 11.50
CA VAL A 59 11.80 -10.02 12.54
C VAL A 59 13.22 -9.42 12.60
N SER A 60 14.26 -10.25 12.41
CA SER A 60 15.66 -9.79 12.30
C SER A 60 15.86 -8.89 11.09
N GLY A 61 15.24 -9.25 9.97
CA GLY A 61 15.22 -8.44 8.74
C GLY A 61 14.61 -7.07 9.01
N LEU A 62 13.43 -7.01 9.64
CA LEU A 62 12.79 -5.75 10.01
C LEU A 62 13.69 -4.91 10.94
N SER A 63 14.36 -5.55 11.91
CA SER A 63 15.30 -4.91 12.85
C SER A 63 16.49 -4.25 12.18
N SER A 64 16.84 -4.68 10.96
CA SER A 64 17.91 -4.08 10.17
C SER A 64 17.51 -2.75 9.53
N PHE A 65 16.21 -2.51 9.33
CA PHE A 65 15.68 -1.30 8.69
C PHE A 65 14.99 -0.33 9.66
N LYS A 66 14.53 -0.82 10.82
CA LYS A 66 13.81 -0.02 11.81
C LYS A 66 14.35 -0.30 13.22
N ARG A 67 14.64 0.77 13.97
CA ARG A 67 14.94 0.70 15.41
C ARG A 67 13.66 0.83 16.24
N GLY A 68 13.69 0.27 17.46
CA GLY A 68 12.58 0.39 18.40
C GLY A 68 11.35 -0.40 17.97
N ILE A 69 11.56 -1.63 17.48
CA ILE A 69 10.47 -2.51 17.06
C ILE A 69 9.68 -2.95 18.29
N SER A 70 8.36 -2.92 18.15
CA SER A 70 7.39 -3.37 19.14
C SER A 70 6.56 -4.52 18.58
N ILE A 71 6.55 -5.65 19.28
CA ILE A 71 5.81 -6.84 18.87
C ILE A 71 4.81 -7.22 19.96
N LEU A 72 3.58 -7.51 19.55
CA LEU A 72 2.56 -8.12 20.40
C LEU A 72 2.50 -9.62 20.14
N ILE A 73 2.69 -10.43 21.18
CA ILE A 73 2.40 -11.86 21.15
C ILE A 73 0.98 -12.07 21.68
N VAL A 74 0.13 -12.73 20.89
CA VAL A 74 -1.20 -13.16 21.31
C VAL A 74 -1.18 -14.67 21.55
N GLY A 75 -1.52 -15.05 22.77
CA GLY A 75 -1.52 -16.43 23.24
C GLY A 75 -0.71 -16.62 24.53
N SER A 76 -1.14 -17.59 25.33
CA SER A 76 -0.42 -18.00 26.54
C SER A 76 0.90 -18.71 26.19
N PRO A 77 1.80 -18.96 27.17
CA PRO A 77 3.05 -19.69 26.93
C PRO A 77 2.86 -21.10 26.32
N ASN A 78 1.68 -21.70 26.44
CA ASN A 78 1.36 -22.98 25.81
C ASN A 78 1.16 -22.85 24.29
N ALA A 79 0.68 -21.69 23.82
CA ALA A 79 0.53 -21.38 22.41
C ALA A 79 1.86 -20.91 21.83
N VAL A 80 2.40 -19.82 22.39
CA VAL A 80 3.68 -19.24 21.97
C VAL A 80 4.67 -19.38 23.13
N PRO A 81 5.66 -20.29 23.05
CA PRO A 81 6.59 -20.56 24.14
C PRO A 81 7.28 -19.31 24.70
N ALA A 82 7.54 -19.29 26.01
CA ALA A 82 8.28 -18.20 26.65
C ALA A 82 9.73 -18.10 26.15
N GLU A 83 10.32 -19.22 25.72
CA GLU A 83 11.64 -19.24 25.10
C GLU A 83 11.68 -18.41 23.82
N PHE A 84 10.67 -18.53 22.96
CA PHE A 84 10.54 -17.76 21.73
C PHE A 84 10.45 -16.25 22.00
N GLU A 85 9.65 -15.85 22.99
CA GLU A 85 9.59 -14.46 23.46
C GLU A 85 10.97 -13.96 23.93
N GLY A 86 11.68 -14.76 24.74
CA GLY A 86 13.02 -14.41 25.20
C GLY A 86 14.04 -14.30 24.05
N ARG A 87 13.87 -15.05 22.95
CA ARG A 87 14.70 -14.90 21.74
C ARG A 87 14.48 -13.54 21.08
N LEU A 88 13.22 -13.10 20.95
CA LEU A 88 12.88 -11.77 20.41
C LEU A 88 13.44 -10.65 21.29
N GLU A 89 13.30 -10.74 22.61
CA GLU A 89 13.83 -9.74 23.54
C GLU A 89 15.35 -9.60 23.45
N ARG A 90 16.08 -10.73 23.30
CA ARG A 90 17.55 -10.72 23.10
C ARG A 90 17.98 -10.03 21.81
N MET A 91 17.09 -9.91 20.84
CA MET A 91 17.32 -9.14 19.60
C MET A 91 17.09 -7.63 19.79
N GLY A 92 16.75 -7.17 21.01
CA GLY A 92 16.49 -5.77 21.32
C GLY A 92 15.08 -5.30 20.97
N ILE A 93 14.14 -6.23 20.82
CA ILE A 93 12.74 -5.95 20.47
C ILE A 93 11.93 -5.76 21.73
N THR A 94 11.05 -4.74 21.72
CA THR A 94 10.08 -4.57 22.80
C THR A 94 8.93 -5.54 22.60
N VAL A 95 8.88 -6.60 23.40
CA VAL A 95 7.81 -7.60 23.33
C VAL A 95 6.75 -7.29 24.38
N LYS A 96 5.48 -7.40 23.98
CA LYS A 96 4.33 -7.45 24.88
C LYS A 96 3.60 -8.75 24.62
N ARG A 97 3.06 -9.37 25.66
CA ARG A 97 2.25 -10.57 25.55
C ARG A 97 0.86 -10.35 26.10
N VAL A 98 -0.14 -10.91 25.43
CA VAL A 98 -1.49 -11.10 25.95
C VAL A 98 -1.89 -12.56 25.80
N GLY A 99 -2.21 -13.20 26.91
CA GLY A 99 -2.74 -14.55 26.92
C GLY A 99 -3.34 -14.88 28.27
N GLY A 100 -4.57 -15.36 28.29
CA GLY A 100 -5.24 -15.82 29.49
C GLY A 100 -5.19 -17.34 29.65
N ALA A 101 -5.82 -17.85 30.72
CA ALA A 101 -5.94 -19.29 30.95
C ALA A 101 -6.85 -19.95 29.90
N THR A 102 -7.85 -19.21 29.42
CA THR A 102 -8.77 -19.64 28.38
C THR A 102 -8.79 -18.67 27.19
N ARG A 103 -9.32 -19.14 26.06
CA ARG A 103 -9.54 -18.28 24.86
C ARG A 103 -10.46 -17.10 25.15
N LEU A 104 -11.42 -17.27 26.07
CA LEU A 104 -12.31 -16.22 26.53
C LEU A 104 -11.50 -15.12 27.23
N ASP A 105 -10.64 -15.50 28.18
CA ASP A 105 -9.77 -14.58 28.90
C ASP A 105 -8.80 -13.86 27.97
N THR A 106 -8.15 -14.58 27.05
CA THR A 106 -7.26 -13.97 26.05
C THR A 106 -7.98 -12.90 25.24
N SER A 107 -9.20 -13.18 24.78
CA SER A 107 -9.99 -12.20 24.02
C SER A 107 -10.32 -10.96 24.86
N LEU A 108 -10.81 -11.14 26.10
CA LEU A 108 -11.13 -10.01 26.99
C LEU A 108 -9.89 -9.19 27.33
N TYR A 109 -8.78 -9.84 27.69
CA TYR A 109 -7.52 -9.19 28.04
C TYR A 109 -6.95 -8.38 26.89
N LEU A 110 -7.09 -8.86 25.65
CA LEU A 110 -6.64 -8.09 24.49
C LEU A 110 -7.47 -6.81 24.33
N VAL A 111 -8.78 -6.91 24.49
CA VAL A 111 -9.71 -5.77 24.39
C VAL A 111 -9.43 -4.71 25.45
N ILE A 112 -9.41 -5.08 26.73
CA ILE A 112 -9.26 -4.09 27.82
C ILE A 112 -7.90 -3.36 27.81
N ASN A 113 -6.87 -3.99 27.24
CA ASN A 113 -5.54 -3.41 27.17
C ASN A 113 -5.33 -2.56 25.91
N TYR A 114 -5.92 -2.93 24.77
CA TYR A 114 -5.56 -2.36 23.47
C TYR A 114 -6.72 -1.79 22.66
N TRP A 115 -7.96 -1.83 23.15
CA TRP A 115 -9.16 -1.35 22.43
C TRP A 115 -10.00 -0.35 23.23
N ARG A 116 -9.38 0.49 24.06
CA ARG A 116 -10.10 1.36 25.01
C ARG A 116 -11.08 2.33 24.37
N ASP A 117 -10.82 2.77 23.14
CA ASP A 117 -11.62 3.77 22.43
C ASP A 117 -12.54 3.18 21.36
N CYS A 118 -12.82 1.88 21.40
CA CYS A 118 -13.75 1.25 20.46
C CYS A 118 -15.21 1.63 20.77
N GLU A 119 -16.00 1.92 19.73
CA GLU A 119 -17.43 2.21 19.86
C GLU A 119 -18.32 0.97 19.66
N SER A 120 -17.75 -0.09 19.09
CA SER A 120 -18.45 -1.34 18.77
C SER A 120 -17.65 -2.54 19.26
N LEU A 121 -18.34 -3.61 19.65
CA LEU A 121 -17.76 -4.92 20.00
C LEU A 121 -18.42 -6.03 19.19
N VAL A 122 -17.67 -7.06 18.82
CA VAL A 122 -18.21 -8.29 18.23
C VAL A 122 -18.14 -9.44 19.25
N LEU A 123 -19.28 -10.07 19.53
CA LEU A 123 -19.37 -11.28 20.35
C LEU A 123 -19.60 -12.52 19.47
N VAL A 124 -18.76 -13.54 19.69
CA VAL A 124 -18.83 -14.80 18.93
C VAL A 124 -18.52 -16.00 19.84
N ASP A 125 -19.16 -17.14 19.61
CA ASP A 125 -18.90 -18.37 20.35
C ASP A 125 -17.49 -18.87 20.05
N GLY A 126 -16.62 -18.85 21.06
CA GLY A 126 -15.24 -19.27 20.95
C GLY A 126 -15.05 -20.78 20.79
N PHE A 127 -16.11 -21.57 20.78
CA PHE A 127 -16.08 -23.02 20.56
C PHE A 127 -16.76 -23.43 19.24
N ASN A 128 -17.29 -22.46 18.49
CA ASN A 128 -17.87 -22.71 17.17
C ASN A 128 -17.04 -22.01 16.07
N SER A 129 -16.13 -22.77 15.46
CA SER A 129 -15.22 -22.24 14.43
C SER A 129 -15.92 -21.81 13.15
N SER A 130 -17.16 -22.25 12.88
CA SER A 130 -17.90 -21.84 11.68
C SER A 130 -18.22 -20.35 11.66
N TYR A 131 -18.23 -19.68 12.81
CA TYR A 131 -18.52 -18.26 12.94
C TYR A 131 -17.29 -17.35 12.86
N TYR A 132 -16.08 -17.92 12.86
CA TYR A 132 -14.85 -17.12 13.01
C TYR A 132 -14.61 -16.14 11.87
N LEU A 133 -14.76 -16.58 10.61
CA LEU A 133 -14.56 -15.70 9.46
C LEU A 133 -15.68 -14.65 9.34
N ALA A 134 -16.92 -15.03 9.68
CA ALA A 134 -18.03 -14.09 9.72
C ALA A 134 -17.80 -13.00 10.78
N ALA A 135 -17.35 -13.40 11.98
CA ALA A 135 -16.99 -12.47 13.05
C ALA A 135 -15.81 -11.57 12.67
N LEU A 136 -14.77 -12.11 12.02
CA LEU A 136 -13.65 -11.33 11.51
C LEU A 136 -14.08 -10.29 10.47
N SER A 137 -14.94 -10.67 9.51
CA SER A 137 -15.44 -9.75 8.49
C SER A 137 -16.14 -8.55 9.14
N VAL A 138 -17.04 -8.82 10.09
CA VAL A 138 -17.80 -7.79 10.81
C VAL A 138 -16.87 -6.94 11.69
N ALA A 139 -15.91 -7.57 12.36
CA ALA A 139 -14.93 -6.89 13.21
C ALA A 139 -14.08 -5.90 12.41
N VAL A 140 -13.58 -6.31 11.24
CA VAL A 140 -12.78 -5.45 10.37
C VAL A 140 -13.63 -4.31 9.79
N ASP A 141 -14.82 -4.62 9.26
CA ASP A 141 -15.73 -3.63 8.67
C ASP A 141 -16.14 -2.54 9.68
N ARG A 142 -16.36 -2.92 10.94
CA ARG A 142 -16.75 -1.98 12.01
C ARG A 142 -15.60 -1.41 12.81
N GLY A 143 -14.36 -1.82 12.53
CA GLY A 143 -13.20 -1.47 13.35
C GLY A 143 -13.40 -1.84 14.83
N ALA A 144 -13.90 -3.04 15.08
CA ALA A 144 -14.32 -3.53 16.39
C ALA A 144 -13.49 -4.76 16.82
N PRO A 145 -13.19 -4.93 18.12
CA PRO A 145 -12.58 -6.16 18.60
C PRO A 145 -13.56 -7.32 18.65
N VAL A 146 -13.00 -8.53 18.68
CA VAL A 146 -13.74 -9.78 18.94
C VAL A 146 -13.55 -10.22 20.39
N ILE A 147 -14.65 -10.47 21.09
CA ILE A 147 -14.68 -11.15 22.39
C ILE A 147 -15.40 -12.48 22.25
N TYR A 148 -14.80 -13.53 22.80
CA TYR A 148 -15.39 -14.86 22.77
C TYR A 148 -16.42 -15.08 23.86
N THR A 149 -17.44 -15.86 23.55
CA THR A 149 -18.42 -16.38 24.51
C THR A 149 -18.35 -17.91 24.57
N LYS A 150 -19.04 -18.51 25.55
CA LYS A 150 -19.21 -19.96 25.67
C LYS A 150 -20.65 -20.27 26.04
N GLY A 151 -21.37 -20.98 25.16
CA GLY A 151 -22.77 -21.34 25.41
C GLY A 151 -23.63 -20.11 25.69
N GLY A 152 -23.47 -19.07 24.88
CA GLY A 152 -24.22 -17.81 25.00
C GLY A 152 -23.78 -16.90 26.15
N ARG A 153 -22.71 -17.23 26.89
CA ARG A 153 -22.24 -16.42 28.03
C ARG A 153 -20.89 -15.77 27.76
N PRO A 154 -20.72 -14.47 28.04
CA PRO A 154 -19.44 -13.77 27.91
C PRO A 154 -18.44 -14.18 29.02
N PRO A 155 -17.16 -13.79 28.91
CA PRO A 155 -16.14 -14.07 29.91
C PRO A 155 -16.48 -13.47 31.27
N GLU A 156 -15.90 -14.05 32.32
CA GLU A 156 -15.93 -13.43 33.64
C GLU A 156 -15.30 -12.02 33.58
N GLY A 157 -15.91 -11.06 34.27
CA GLY A 157 -15.49 -9.66 34.24
C GLY A 157 -15.89 -8.88 32.99
N PHE A 158 -16.58 -9.48 32.00
CA PHE A 158 -17.02 -8.78 30.79
C PHE A 158 -17.90 -7.56 31.10
N TYR A 159 -18.92 -7.71 31.94
CA TYR A 159 -19.83 -6.62 32.27
C TYR A 159 -19.15 -5.50 33.06
N ASP A 160 -18.17 -5.84 33.89
CA ASP A 160 -17.38 -4.85 34.63
C ASP A 160 -16.42 -4.14 33.68
N ALA A 161 -15.79 -4.86 32.75
CA ALA A 161 -14.98 -4.27 31.69
C ALA A 161 -15.79 -3.30 30.81
N LEU A 162 -17.02 -3.67 30.43
CA LEU A 162 -17.93 -2.78 29.69
C LEU A 162 -18.18 -1.46 30.44
N ARG A 163 -18.43 -1.55 31.74
CA ARG A 163 -18.75 -0.40 32.60
C ARG A 163 -17.53 0.49 32.86
N ASP A 164 -16.39 -0.13 33.17
CA ASP A 164 -15.28 0.56 33.79
C ASP A 164 -14.17 0.89 32.80
N GLN A 165 -13.92 0.01 31.83
CA GLN A 165 -12.76 0.06 30.93
C GLN A 165 -13.14 0.36 29.47
N LEU A 166 -14.33 -0.06 29.00
CA LEU A 166 -14.79 0.06 27.61
C LEU A 166 -15.93 1.07 27.47
N ARG A 167 -15.75 2.24 28.07
CA ARG A 167 -16.79 3.27 28.24
C ARG A 167 -17.33 3.87 26.94
N TYR A 168 -16.59 3.72 25.84
CA TYR A 168 -16.99 4.24 24.53
C TYR A 168 -17.86 3.27 23.74
N VAL A 169 -17.94 2.00 24.17
CA VAL A 169 -18.76 0.99 23.50
C VAL A 169 -20.23 1.38 23.62
N LYS A 170 -20.88 1.48 22.46
CA LYS A 170 -22.32 1.76 22.32
C LYS A 170 -23.05 0.65 21.59
N SER A 171 -22.33 -0.13 20.78
CA SER A 171 -22.89 -1.17 19.91
C SER A 171 -22.24 -2.52 20.17
N LEU A 172 -23.05 -3.57 20.25
CA LEU A 172 -22.61 -4.96 20.34
C LEU A 172 -23.23 -5.74 19.19
N VAL A 173 -22.36 -6.43 18.45
CA VAL A 173 -22.74 -7.26 17.32
C VAL A 173 -22.55 -8.71 17.69
N ILE A 174 -23.63 -9.47 17.68
CA ILE A 174 -23.66 -10.87 18.08
C ILE A 174 -23.69 -11.73 16.83
N VAL A 175 -22.68 -12.57 16.64
CA VAL A 175 -22.62 -13.47 15.48
C VAL A 175 -23.29 -14.79 15.85
N GLY A 176 -24.33 -15.19 15.12
CA GLY A 176 -25.10 -16.39 15.42
C GLY A 176 -25.72 -16.35 16.82
N ASN A 177 -25.78 -17.51 17.48
CA ASN A 177 -26.35 -17.66 18.83
C ASN A 177 -25.29 -17.47 19.94
N SER A 178 -24.40 -16.49 19.77
CA SER A 178 -23.23 -16.32 20.64
C SER A 178 -23.53 -15.58 21.95
N LEU A 179 -24.75 -15.08 22.14
CA LEU A 179 -25.19 -14.45 23.39
C LEU A 179 -26.60 -14.90 23.72
N ASN A 180 -26.88 -15.19 25.00
CA ASN A 180 -28.22 -15.54 25.43
C ASN A 180 -29.19 -14.37 25.21
N PRO A 181 -30.45 -14.63 24.83
CA PRO A 181 -31.46 -13.58 24.65
C PRO A 181 -31.66 -12.71 25.89
N GLU A 182 -31.63 -13.31 27.09
CA GLU A 182 -31.78 -12.60 28.37
C GLU A 182 -30.63 -11.61 28.60
N ASP A 183 -29.40 -12.02 28.33
CA ASP A 183 -28.22 -11.17 28.44
C ASP A 183 -28.25 -10.04 27.40
N ALA A 184 -28.74 -10.33 26.19
CA ALA A 184 -28.92 -9.33 25.13
C ALA A 184 -29.97 -8.27 25.51
N GLU A 185 -31.11 -8.67 26.08
CA GLU A 185 -32.11 -7.72 26.57
C GLU A 185 -31.61 -6.88 27.74
N SER A 186 -30.86 -7.49 28.67
CA SER A 186 -30.22 -6.76 29.76
C SER A 186 -29.27 -5.65 29.25
N LEU A 187 -28.50 -5.94 28.21
CA LEU A 187 -27.63 -4.96 27.55
C LEU A 187 -28.45 -3.87 26.85
N ARG A 188 -29.54 -4.20 26.16
CA ARG A 188 -30.44 -3.20 25.55
C ARG A 188 -31.05 -2.26 26.59
N MET A 189 -31.54 -2.82 27.70
CA MET A 189 -32.06 -2.03 28.82
C MET A 189 -31.00 -1.13 29.46
N SER A 190 -29.74 -1.55 29.40
CA SER A 190 -28.58 -0.75 29.87
C SER A 190 -28.13 0.33 28.86
N GLY A 191 -28.83 0.47 27.73
CA GLY A 191 -28.60 1.52 26.74
C GLY A 191 -27.68 1.16 25.57
N TYR A 192 -27.26 -0.11 25.46
CA TYR A 192 -26.45 -0.57 24.34
C TYR A 192 -27.33 -0.96 23.14
N SER A 193 -26.85 -0.67 21.93
CA SER A 193 -27.43 -1.24 20.71
C SER A 193 -26.94 -2.67 20.54
N VAL A 194 -27.84 -3.64 20.40
CA VAL A 194 -27.48 -5.06 20.25
C VAL A 194 -28.09 -5.62 18.97
N GLU A 195 -27.22 -5.97 18.03
CA GLU A 195 -27.56 -6.49 16.70
C GLU A 195 -27.13 -7.95 16.56
N PHE A 196 -28.01 -8.81 16.02
CA PHE A 196 -27.68 -10.21 15.73
C PHE A 196 -27.45 -10.41 14.23
N ILE A 197 -26.31 -11.00 13.88
CA ILE A 197 -25.98 -11.43 12.53
C ILE A 197 -26.19 -12.94 12.46
N SER A 198 -27.27 -13.36 11.80
CA SER A 198 -27.61 -14.77 11.58
C SER A 198 -27.42 -15.17 10.11
N GLU A 199 -27.32 -16.47 9.85
CA GLU A 199 -27.20 -17.05 8.50
C GLU A 199 -28.32 -16.60 7.54
N LEU A 200 -29.48 -16.18 8.06
CA LEU A 200 -30.65 -15.74 7.28
C LEU A 200 -30.65 -14.23 6.97
N ASN A 201 -29.83 -13.43 7.66
CA ASN A 201 -29.68 -11.99 7.44
C ASN A 201 -28.40 -11.63 6.68
N VAL A 202 -27.73 -12.63 6.06
CA VAL A 202 -26.83 -12.39 4.93
C VAL A 202 -27.70 -11.95 3.75
N SER A 203 -28.27 -10.75 3.88
CA SER A 203 -28.66 -9.97 2.73
C SER A 203 -27.50 -10.06 1.75
N SER A 204 -27.85 -10.31 0.51
CA SER A 204 -26.99 -10.33 -0.66
C SER A 204 -26.32 -8.95 -0.86
N GLY A 205 -25.53 -8.50 0.10
CA GLY A 205 -24.39 -7.66 -0.17
C GLY A 205 -23.43 -8.56 -0.90
N SER A 206 -23.50 -8.54 -2.23
CA SER A 206 -22.35 -8.92 -3.05
C SER A 206 -21.13 -8.30 -2.39
N PRO A 207 -20.04 -9.05 -2.12
CA PRO A 207 -18.81 -8.43 -1.64
C PRO A 207 -18.55 -7.27 -2.59
N GLU A 208 -18.48 -6.04 -2.07
CA GLU A 208 -17.96 -4.95 -2.88
C GLU A 208 -16.55 -5.40 -3.26
N SER A 209 -16.43 -5.87 -4.50
CA SER A 209 -15.18 -6.35 -5.06
C SER A 209 -14.13 -5.29 -4.79
N PRO A 210 -12.91 -5.63 -4.35
CA PRO A 210 -11.82 -4.67 -4.18
C PRO A 210 -11.50 -3.85 -5.45
N TYR A 211 -12.08 -4.22 -6.60
CA TYR A 211 -12.04 -3.49 -7.87
C TYR A 211 -13.20 -2.50 -8.09
N SER A 212 -14.09 -2.31 -7.11
CA SER A 212 -15.19 -1.33 -7.15
C SER A 212 -14.73 0.11 -6.89
N VAL A 213 -13.43 0.40 -6.94
CA VAL A 213 -12.87 1.77 -6.87
C VAL A 213 -13.00 2.51 -8.22
N ILE A 214 -13.33 1.78 -9.29
CA ILE A 214 -13.51 2.35 -10.63
C ILE A 214 -14.77 3.26 -10.83
N PRO A 215 -15.92 3.09 -10.14
CA PRO A 215 -17.12 3.91 -10.38
C PRO A 215 -17.00 5.37 -9.97
N SER A 216 -16.16 5.71 -8.98
CA SER A 216 -15.97 7.11 -8.55
C SER A 216 -15.08 7.87 -9.53
N LEU A 217 -14.00 7.24 -9.99
CA LEU A 217 -13.06 7.82 -10.95
C LEU A 217 -13.70 8.03 -12.33
N LEU A 218 -14.41 7.02 -12.87
CA LEU A 218 -15.12 7.15 -14.16
C LEU A 218 -16.30 8.13 -14.12
N ARG A 219 -16.95 8.28 -12.95
CA ARG A 219 -18.04 9.25 -12.75
C ARG A 219 -17.53 10.67 -12.51
N GLU A 220 -16.33 10.85 -11.96
CA GLU A 220 -15.65 12.15 -11.96
C GLU A 220 -15.13 12.54 -13.35
N LEU A 221 -14.67 11.56 -14.15
CA LEU A 221 -14.26 11.75 -15.55
C LEU A 221 -15.42 12.12 -16.50
N SER A 222 -16.68 11.87 -16.13
CA SER A 222 -17.85 12.31 -16.91
C SER A 222 -18.22 13.77 -16.67
N SER A 223 -17.62 14.42 -15.66
CA SER A 223 -17.71 15.86 -15.50
C SER A 223 -16.69 16.56 -16.42
N PRO A 224 -17.01 17.72 -17.00
CA PRO A 224 -16.11 18.41 -17.93
C PRO A 224 -14.85 19.00 -17.27
N ILE A 225 -14.82 19.06 -15.92
CA ILE A 225 -13.81 19.80 -15.15
C ILE A 225 -12.43 19.12 -15.17
N PRO A 226 -12.29 17.80 -14.91
CA PRO A 226 -10.99 17.13 -14.92
C PRO A 226 -10.35 17.13 -16.31
N ILE A 227 -11.16 17.02 -17.37
CA ILE A 227 -10.71 17.09 -18.77
C ILE A 227 -10.11 18.46 -19.07
N LEU A 228 -10.77 19.54 -18.64
CA LEU A 228 -10.25 20.90 -18.79
C LEU A 228 -8.95 21.10 -18.01
N THR A 229 -8.87 20.62 -16.77
CA THR A 229 -7.63 20.75 -15.97
C THR A 229 -6.49 19.92 -16.55
N GLY A 230 -6.77 18.73 -17.07
CA GLY A 230 -5.80 17.87 -17.74
C GLY A 230 -5.31 18.46 -19.06
N PHE A 231 -6.19 19.09 -19.83
CA PHE A 231 -5.83 19.76 -21.07
C PHE A 231 -4.93 20.99 -20.80
N ILE A 232 -5.25 21.78 -19.77
CA ILE A 232 -4.45 22.95 -19.39
C ILE A 232 -3.07 22.52 -18.87
N SER A 233 -3.01 21.53 -17.97
CA SER A 233 -1.74 21.04 -17.43
C SER A 233 -0.89 20.35 -18.49
N GLY A 234 -1.48 19.52 -19.34
CA GLY A 234 -0.81 18.86 -20.46
C GLY A 234 -0.30 19.86 -21.50
N SER A 235 -1.10 20.88 -21.83
CA SER A 235 -0.69 21.96 -22.75
C SER A 235 0.45 22.78 -22.16
N LEU A 236 0.40 23.09 -20.86
CA LEU A 236 1.47 23.83 -20.17
C LEU A 236 2.78 23.04 -20.17
N VAL A 237 2.73 21.74 -19.85
CA VAL A 237 3.91 20.85 -19.91
C VAL A 237 4.47 20.77 -21.33
N THR A 238 3.60 20.64 -22.33
CA THR A 238 4.02 20.60 -23.75
C THR A 238 4.69 21.90 -24.18
N ILE A 239 4.13 23.06 -23.79
CA ILE A 239 4.73 24.37 -24.07
C ILE A 239 6.07 24.52 -23.34
N MET A 240 6.17 24.05 -22.09
CA MET A 240 7.40 24.14 -21.30
C MET A 240 8.52 23.26 -21.87
N LEU A 241 8.20 22.02 -22.25
CA LEU A 241 9.14 21.12 -22.94
C LEU A 241 9.54 21.68 -24.32
N GLY A 242 8.59 22.26 -25.06
CA GLY A 242 8.87 22.91 -26.34
C GLY A 242 9.81 24.12 -26.20
N ARG A 243 9.66 24.92 -25.12
CA ARG A 243 10.57 26.04 -24.83
C ARG A 243 11.98 25.57 -24.47
N LEU A 244 12.11 24.47 -23.73
CA LEU A 244 13.42 23.89 -23.40
C LEU A 244 14.13 23.35 -24.65
N ARG A 245 13.43 22.58 -25.50
CA ARG A 245 14.00 22.07 -26.77
C ARG A 245 14.38 23.19 -27.73
N ARG A 246 13.55 24.22 -27.84
CA ARG A 246 13.85 25.38 -28.69
C ARG A 246 15.14 26.09 -28.25
N ARG A 247 15.37 26.21 -26.94
CA ARG A 247 16.59 26.81 -26.40
C ARG A 247 17.84 25.96 -26.71
N GLU A 248 17.78 24.65 -26.52
CA GLU A 248 18.88 23.75 -26.91
C GLU A 248 19.17 23.80 -28.42
N ARG A 249 18.13 23.91 -29.24
CA ARG A 249 18.28 24.06 -30.69
C ARG A 249 18.94 25.39 -31.09
N GLU A 250 18.51 26.50 -30.48
CA GLU A 250 19.07 27.84 -30.74
C GLU A 250 20.55 27.89 -30.32
N GLU A 251 20.90 27.30 -29.17
CA GLU A 251 22.30 27.16 -28.73
C GLU A 251 23.12 26.32 -29.72
N LEU A 252 22.60 25.18 -30.19
CA LEU A 252 23.30 24.37 -31.21
C LEU A 252 23.55 25.11 -32.52
N GLU A 253 22.61 25.96 -32.97
CA GLU A 253 22.78 26.76 -34.19
C GLU A 253 23.76 27.94 -34.00
N GLU A 254 23.93 28.44 -32.78
CA GLU A 254 24.89 29.51 -32.44
C GLU A 254 26.34 29.02 -32.42
N PHE A 255 26.58 27.74 -32.06
CA PHE A 255 27.91 27.13 -32.07
C PHE A 255 28.37 26.63 -33.45
N LEU A 256 27.57 26.77 -34.50
CA LEU A 256 27.94 26.40 -35.87
C LEU A 256 28.51 27.59 -36.63
N THR A 257 29.61 27.37 -37.34
CA THR A 257 30.08 28.36 -38.32
C THR A 257 29.10 28.46 -39.49
N LEU A 258 29.14 29.57 -40.23
CA LEU A 258 28.25 29.81 -41.39
C LEU A 258 28.29 28.67 -42.42
N ASP A 259 29.47 28.08 -42.64
CA ASP A 259 29.67 26.99 -43.59
C ASP A 259 29.14 25.64 -43.06
N GLU A 260 29.37 25.34 -41.78
CA GLU A 260 28.84 24.13 -41.13
C GLU A 260 27.31 24.17 -41.05
N ARG A 261 26.72 25.33 -40.75
CA ARG A 261 25.27 25.52 -40.72
C ARG A 261 24.63 25.15 -42.05
N ARG A 262 25.19 25.65 -43.15
CA ARG A 262 24.71 25.34 -44.51
C ARG A 262 24.80 23.84 -44.82
N LEU A 263 25.87 23.17 -44.39
CA LEU A 263 26.02 21.72 -44.56
C LEU A 263 24.95 20.95 -43.76
N VAL A 264 24.73 21.32 -42.49
CA VAL A 264 23.75 20.67 -41.60
C VAL A 264 22.32 20.87 -42.09
N GLU A 265 21.98 22.05 -42.63
CA GLU A 265 20.66 22.35 -43.21
C GLU A 265 20.38 21.45 -44.43
N ILE A 266 21.34 21.29 -45.34
CA ILE A 266 21.20 20.41 -46.52
C ILE A 266 21.00 18.94 -46.11
N VAL A 267 21.77 18.46 -45.12
CA VAL A 267 21.62 17.09 -44.61
C VAL A 267 20.28 16.92 -43.89
N ARG A 268 19.79 17.94 -43.18
CA ARG A 268 18.47 17.94 -42.52
C ARG A 268 17.33 17.84 -43.52
N GLU A 269 17.37 18.62 -44.60
CA GLU A 269 16.32 18.64 -45.63
C GLU A 269 16.22 17.31 -46.37
N LYS A 270 17.37 16.69 -46.65
CA LYS A 270 17.43 15.41 -47.40
C LYS A 270 17.34 14.17 -46.52
N GLY A 271 17.53 14.30 -45.19
CA GLY A 271 17.51 13.22 -44.22
C GLY A 271 18.79 12.38 -44.20
N GLU A 272 19.11 11.73 -45.32
CA GLU A 272 20.31 10.91 -45.52
C GLU A 272 20.97 11.28 -46.85
N VAL A 273 22.27 11.60 -46.83
CA VAL A 273 23.01 12.06 -48.01
C VAL A 273 24.36 11.35 -48.11
N LEU A 274 24.74 10.95 -49.32
CA LEU A 274 26.08 10.40 -49.55
C LEU A 274 27.13 11.52 -49.48
N GLN A 275 28.25 11.25 -48.79
CA GLN A 275 29.31 12.23 -48.61
C GLN A 275 29.91 12.72 -49.94
N GLU A 276 29.84 11.90 -50.99
CA GLU A 276 30.30 12.26 -52.35
C GLU A 276 29.40 13.25 -53.07
N GLU A 277 28.12 13.36 -52.69
CA GLU A 277 27.12 14.26 -53.29
C GLU A 277 27.11 15.65 -52.63
N LEU A 278 27.57 15.74 -51.37
CA LEU A 278 27.61 16.98 -50.60
C LEU A 278 28.41 18.13 -51.27
N PRO A 279 29.52 17.88 -52.01
CA PRO A 279 30.22 18.92 -52.77
C PRO A 279 29.32 19.64 -53.78
N GLU A 280 28.49 18.88 -54.51
CA GLU A 280 27.59 19.43 -55.53
C GLU A 280 26.43 20.20 -54.89
N LEU A 281 25.94 19.72 -53.75
CA LEU A 281 24.82 20.33 -53.04
C LEU A 281 25.19 21.59 -52.26
N THR A 282 26.41 21.65 -51.72
CA THR A 282 26.87 22.75 -50.86
C THR A 282 27.70 23.79 -51.61
N GLY A 283 28.31 23.42 -52.74
CA GLY A 283 29.27 24.23 -53.48
C GLY A 283 30.66 24.30 -52.82
N PHE A 284 30.92 23.48 -51.79
CA PHE A 284 32.21 23.42 -51.10
C PHE A 284 33.14 22.36 -51.71
N SER A 285 34.45 22.56 -51.53
CA SER A 285 35.45 21.59 -52.00
C SER A 285 35.40 20.28 -51.18
N LYS A 286 35.71 19.15 -51.83
CA LYS A 286 35.76 17.82 -51.19
C LYS A 286 36.59 17.80 -49.88
N PRO A 287 37.78 18.43 -49.80
CA PRO A 287 38.55 18.46 -48.56
C PRO A 287 37.86 19.26 -47.44
N LYS A 288 37.18 20.36 -47.76
CA LYS A 288 36.46 21.19 -46.78
C LYS A 288 35.30 20.41 -46.18
N ILE A 289 34.54 19.70 -47.01
CA ILE A 289 33.42 18.85 -46.58
C ILE A 289 33.89 17.70 -45.70
N SER A 290 34.98 17.04 -46.08
CA SER A 290 35.53 15.96 -45.26
C SER A 290 35.98 16.43 -43.87
N ARG A 291 36.50 17.66 -43.75
CA ARG A 291 36.84 18.27 -42.45
C ARG A 291 35.60 18.60 -41.63
N MET A 292 34.63 19.31 -42.22
CA MET A 292 33.38 19.66 -41.55
C MET A 292 32.59 18.42 -41.08
N ILE A 293 32.51 17.36 -41.90
CA ILE A 293 31.83 16.11 -41.50
C ILE A 293 32.56 15.45 -40.32
N ALA A 294 33.89 15.43 -40.32
CA ALA A 294 34.65 14.87 -39.20
C ALA A 294 34.39 15.67 -37.91
N GLU A 295 34.52 16.99 -37.96
CA GLU A 295 34.30 17.89 -36.82
C GLU A 295 32.86 17.81 -36.29
N LEU A 296 31.86 17.82 -37.18
CA LEU A 296 30.45 17.71 -36.79
C LEU A 296 30.06 16.31 -36.31
N SER A 297 30.74 15.27 -36.79
CA SER A 297 30.56 13.90 -36.30
C SER A 297 31.16 13.72 -34.90
N ASP A 298 32.34 14.29 -34.66
CA ASP A 298 33.01 14.25 -33.35
C ASP A 298 32.22 15.05 -32.30
N ARG A 299 31.58 16.16 -32.71
CA ARG A 299 30.63 16.95 -31.89
C ARG A 299 29.28 16.27 -31.69
N GLY A 300 29.03 15.12 -32.34
CA GLY A 300 27.78 14.37 -32.24
C GLY A 300 26.58 15.05 -32.89
N ILE A 301 26.81 15.96 -33.86
CA ILE A 301 25.76 16.66 -34.62
C ILE A 301 25.35 15.81 -35.84
N LEU A 302 26.33 15.23 -36.52
CA LEU A 302 26.15 14.31 -37.63
C LEU A 302 26.52 12.88 -37.22
N ALA A 303 25.87 11.90 -37.84
CA ALA A 303 26.26 10.51 -37.81
C ALA A 303 26.73 10.10 -39.21
N ARG A 304 27.84 9.36 -39.27
CA ARG A 304 28.40 8.79 -40.50
C ARG A 304 28.38 7.27 -40.45
N GLU A 305 27.87 6.65 -41.50
CA GLU A 305 27.85 5.19 -41.64
C GLU A 305 28.49 4.80 -42.97
N LYS A 306 29.32 3.76 -42.94
CA LYS A 306 30.07 3.33 -44.14
C LYS A 306 29.10 2.67 -45.13
N TYR A 307 29.06 3.18 -46.35
CA TYR A 307 28.22 2.68 -47.43
C TYR A 307 29.06 2.47 -48.70
N GLY A 308 29.43 1.22 -48.97
CA GLY A 308 30.32 0.87 -50.08
C GLY A 308 31.71 1.51 -49.94
N LYS A 309 32.07 2.38 -50.90
CA LYS A 309 33.35 3.11 -50.94
C LYS A 309 33.27 4.51 -50.31
N THR A 310 32.08 4.95 -49.88
CA THR A 310 31.82 6.26 -49.29
C THR A 310 31.09 6.15 -47.96
N TYR A 311 30.66 7.27 -47.39
CA TYR A 311 29.87 7.33 -46.17
C TYR A 311 28.50 7.95 -46.46
N VAL A 312 27.46 7.42 -45.83
CA VAL A 312 26.17 8.09 -45.68
C VAL A 312 26.26 8.98 -44.45
N VAL A 313 25.81 10.22 -44.60
CA VAL A 313 25.78 11.24 -43.54
C VAL A 313 24.34 11.57 -43.23
N ARG A 314 23.98 11.52 -41.95
CA ARG A 314 22.66 11.86 -41.42
C ARG A 314 22.78 12.69 -40.15
N LEU A 315 21.71 13.35 -39.72
CA LEU A 315 21.67 13.96 -38.39
C LEU A 315 21.76 12.86 -37.32
N SER A 316 22.47 13.15 -36.22
CA SER A 316 22.49 12.24 -35.07
C SER A 316 21.11 12.15 -34.42
N ASP A 317 20.82 11.02 -33.76
CA ASP A 317 19.52 10.81 -33.10
C ASP A 317 19.26 11.84 -31.98
N ARG A 318 20.32 12.40 -31.39
CA ARG A 318 20.22 13.50 -30.44
C ARG A 318 19.68 14.76 -31.11
N VAL A 319 20.22 15.14 -32.27
CA VAL A 319 19.82 16.37 -32.98
C VAL A 319 18.51 16.18 -33.74
N LYS A 320 18.19 14.96 -34.18
CA LYS A 320 16.94 14.62 -34.86
C LYS A 320 15.70 14.75 -33.96
N ASN A 321 15.87 14.61 -32.65
CA ASN A 321 14.79 14.60 -31.65
C ASN A 321 14.61 15.93 -30.88
N LEU A 322 15.39 16.96 -31.21
CA LEU A 322 15.30 18.32 -30.65
C LEU A 322 14.29 19.17 -31.42
#